data_AF-V6TS11-F1
#
_entry.id   AF-V6TS11-F1
#
_cell.length_a   1.000
_cell.length_b   1.000
_cell.length_c   1.000
_cell.angle_alpha   90.00
_cell.angle_beta   90.00
_cell.angle_gamma   90.00
#
_symmetry.space_group_name_H-M   'P 1'
#
loop_
_entity.id
_entity.type
_entity.pdbx_description
1 polymer ?
#
loop_
_entity_poly.entity_id
_entity_poly.type
_entity_poly.pdbx_seq_one_letter_code
_entity_poly.pdbx_strand_id
1 'polypeptide(L)'
;MMEPCSACQQPARYRCPSCQLTMCSLACFKTHKDVTGCSGKADPPTSYIPLAEYDENAFYQDIAFLQRKLIHAPGARSSDDVTDPPFAFWTLGKQSPALLRARYKEYLDLPYFSETQRTIMQACLHRETFFCIAPPASTRRRYNPTYDPRTDTLTWPLRVRLANSETSLLVDRMLSAVPETTTLQDVLEASRLGSNSILALKHDPAVFLEDERLSSEATRPIGPSLVPHRIPSSCYQTPLRKLLSRRFIMQYPVLTVLI
;
A
#
# COMPACT_ATOMS: atom_id res chain seq x y z
N MET A 1 35.68 -26.74 -11.93
CA MET A 1 37.07 -26.45 -11.50
C MET A 1 36.96 -25.88 -10.09
N MET A 2 37.57 -26.50 -9.08
CA MET A 2 37.53 -25.96 -7.71
C MET A 2 38.51 -24.80 -7.62
N GLU A 3 38.07 -23.64 -7.15
CA GLU A 3 38.96 -22.51 -6.91
C GLU A 3 40.00 -22.87 -5.81
N PRO A 4 41.28 -22.49 -5.97
CA PRO A 4 42.30 -22.79 -4.98
C PRO A 4 42.12 -21.92 -3.73
N CYS A 5 42.57 -22.44 -2.58
CA CYS A 5 42.60 -21.72 -1.32
C CYS A 5 43.58 -20.56 -1.39
N SER A 6 43.14 -19.34 -1.06
CA SER A 6 43.98 -18.14 -1.11
C SER A 6 45.16 -18.18 -0.13
N ALA A 7 45.13 -19.04 0.89
CA ALA A 7 46.20 -19.17 1.88
C ALA A 7 47.22 -20.29 1.59
N CYS A 8 46.79 -21.41 0.98
CA CYS A 8 47.65 -22.59 0.82
C CYS A 8 47.52 -23.32 -0.51
N GLN A 9 46.77 -22.76 -1.47
CA GLN A 9 46.59 -23.25 -2.84
C GLN A 9 45.98 -24.66 -2.99
N GLN A 10 45.56 -25.30 -1.89
CA GLN A 10 44.76 -26.53 -1.87
C GLN A 10 43.32 -26.28 -2.35
N PRO A 11 42.57 -27.29 -2.83
CA PRO A 11 41.19 -27.09 -3.30
C PRO A 11 40.33 -26.46 -2.20
N ALA A 12 39.72 -25.31 -2.49
CA ALA A 12 38.91 -24.60 -1.52
C ALA A 12 37.59 -25.34 -1.24
N ARG A 13 37.11 -25.22 0.00
CA ARG A 13 35.87 -25.84 0.48
C ARG A 13 34.85 -24.80 0.92
N TYR A 14 35.30 -23.62 1.32
CA TYR A 14 34.47 -22.56 1.89
C TYR A 14 34.89 -21.19 1.36
N ARG A 15 34.01 -20.20 1.48
CA ARG A 15 34.26 -18.81 1.06
C ARG A 15 33.95 -17.85 2.21
N CYS A 16 34.78 -16.83 2.41
CA CYS A 16 34.57 -15.85 3.48
C CYS A 16 33.32 -15.01 3.14
N PRO A 17 32.37 -14.84 4.06
CA PRO A 17 31.18 -14.04 3.79
C PRO A 17 31.45 -12.52 3.74
N SER A 18 32.58 -12.06 4.26
CA SER A 18 32.99 -10.64 4.24
C SER A 18 33.78 -10.30 2.97
N CYS A 19 34.96 -10.90 2.80
CA CYS A 19 35.88 -10.58 1.70
C CYS A 19 35.81 -11.53 0.52
N GLN A 20 34.94 -12.53 0.55
CA GLN A 20 34.76 -13.52 -0.52
C GLN A 20 36.02 -14.34 -0.89
N LEU A 21 37.08 -14.35 -0.07
CA LEU A 21 38.24 -15.21 -0.29
C LEU A 21 37.88 -16.70 -0.12
N THR A 22 38.54 -17.57 -0.86
CA THR A 22 38.32 -19.02 -0.86
C THR A 22 39.29 -19.72 0.09
N MET A 23 38.80 -20.63 0.92
CA MET A 23 39.58 -21.31 1.96
C MET A 23 39.26 -22.80 2.01
N CYS A 24 40.27 -23.62 2.30
CA CYS A 24 40.11 -25.07 2.41
C CYS A 24 39.83 -25.55 3.85
N SER A 25 40.17 -24.75 4.87
CA SER A 25 40.09 -25.16 6.29
C SER A 25 39.90 -23.97 7.24
N LEU A 26 39.50 -24.26 8.48
CA LEU A 26 39.39 -23.26 9.54
C LEU A 26 40.74 -22.62 9.89
N ALA A 27 41.84 -23.35 9.77
CA ALA A 27 43.19 -22.80 9.99
C ALA A 27 43.47 -21.70 8.97
N CYS A 28 43.24 -21.96 7.67
CA CYS A 28 43.34 -20.94 6.61
C CYS A 28 42.36 -19.78 6.84
N PHE A 29 41.18 -20.05 7.40
CA PHE A 29 40.23 -19.01 7.80
C PHE A 29 40.72 -18.15 8.96
N LYS A 30 41.49 -18.66 9.93
CA LYS A 30 42.08 -17.80 10.97
C LYS A 30 43.25 -17.00 10.42
N THR A 31 44.14 -17.65 9.67
CA THR A 31 45.30 -17.00 9.06
C THR A 31 44.90 -15.83 8.16
N HIS A 32 43.84 -15.98 7.34
CA HIS A 32 43.42 -14.83 6.51
C HIS A 32 42.92 -13.67 7.37
N LYS A 33 42.20 -13.91 8.48
CA LYS A 33 41.74 -12.83 9.36
C LYS A 33 42.90 -12.07 9.98
N ASP A 34 43.91 -12.80 10.43
CA ASP A 34 45.09 -12.22 11.08
C ASP A 34 45.91 -11.40 10.07
N VAL A 35 46.05 -11.89 8.83
CA VAL A 35 46.84 -11.23 7.78
C VAL A 35 46.10 -10.05 7.13
N THR A 36 44.78 -10.19 6.91
CA THR A 36 43.99 -9.19 6.16
C THR A 36 43.19 -8.24 7.06
N GLY A 37 43.18 -8.47 8.38
CA GLY A 37 42.32 -7.72 9.31
C GLY A 37 40.82 -7.97 9.11
N CYS A 38 40.44 -9.02 8.35
CA CYS A 38 39.05 -9.28 8.01
C CYS A 38 38.23 -9.70 9.25
N SER A 39 37.06 -9.08 9.45
CA SER A 39 36.12 -9.46 10.52
C SER A 39 35.60 -10.90 10.35
N GLY A 40 35.51 -11.35 9.09
CA GLY A 40 34.88 -12.61 8.65
C GLY A 40 33.40 -12.72 8.99
N LYS A 41 32.74 -11.60 9.29
CA LYS A 41 31.29 -11.47 9.32
C LYS A 41 30.90 -10.70 8.06
N ALA A 42 29.93 -11.18 7.29
CA ALA A 42 29.35 -10.33 6.25
C ALA A 42 28.93 -9.01 6.88
N ASP A 43 29.23 -7.90 6.21
CA ASP A 43 28.75 -6.61 6.68
C ASP A 43 27.22 -6.69 6.81
N PRO A 44 26.65 -6.16 7.91
CA PRO A 44 25.21 -6.08 8.02
C PRO A 44 24.68 -5.36 6.78
N PRO A 45 23.67 -5.90 6.08
CA PRO A 45 23.13 -5.27 4.86
C PRO A 45 22.53 -3.88 5.10
N THR A 46 22.55 -3.39 6.35
CA THR A 46 22.01 -2.10 6.79
C THR A 46 23.06 -1.28 7.55
N SER A 47 24.36 -1.48 7.29
CA SER A 47 25.38 -0.57 7.82
C SER A 47 25.11 0.85 7.32
N TYR A 48 25.17 1.84 8.20
CA TYR A 48 24.93 3.23 7.82
C TYR A 48 25.97 3.69 6.78
N ILE A 49 25.49 4.08 5.61
CA ILE A 49 26.31 4.67 4.54
C ILE A 49 26.00 6.18 4.51
N PRO A 50 27.00 7.06 4.72
CA PRO A 50 26.82 8.49 4.57
C PRO A 50 26.32 8.85 3.17
N LEU A 51 25.45 9.86 3.06
CA LEU A 51 24.80 10.23 1.79
C LEU A 51 25.81 10.56 0.67
N ALA A 52 27.00 11.05 1.03
CA ALA A 52 28.07 11.37 0.08
C ALA A 52 28.73 10.13 -0.55
N GLU A 53 28.63 8.97 0.10
CA GLU A 53 29.19 7.68 -0.33
C GLU A 53 28.11 6.71 -0.81
N TYR A 54 26.84 7.15 -0.84
CA TYR A 54 25.71 6.34 -1.25
C TYR A 54 25.65 6.25 -2.78
N ASP A 55 26.04 5.09 -3.31
CA ASP A 55 26.10 4.80 -4.73
C ASP A 55 24.96 3.88 -5.20
N GLU A 56 24.88 3.61 -6.51
CA GLU A 56 23.85 2.73 -7.07
C GLU A 56 23.94 1.31 -6.48
N ASN A 57 25.13 0.85 -6.11
CA ASN A 57 25.34 -0.48 -5.55
C ASN A 57 24.73 -0.57 -4.14
N ALA A 58 24.91 0.44 -3.29
CA ALA A 58 24.23 0.57 -2.01
C ALA A 58 22.69 0.53 -2.18
N PHE A 59 22.17 1.25 -3.18
CA PHE A 59 20.74 1.22 -3.50
C PHE A 59 20.22 -0.17 -3.90
N TYR A 60 20.95 -0.89 -4.76
CA TYR A 60 20.56 -2.25 -5.13
C TYR A 60 20.67 -3.24 -3.98
N GLN A 61 21.64 -3.06 -3.07
CA GLN A 61 21.76 -3.86 -1.85
C GLN A 61 20.56 -3.63 -0.92
N ASP A 62 20.11 -2.38 -0.75
CA ASP A 62 18.93 -2.04 0.03
C ASP A 62 17.66 -2.65 -0.57
N ILE A 63 17.48 -2.55 -1.91
CA ILE A 63 16.35 -3.20 -2.59
C ILE A 63 16.39 -4.71 -2.38
N ALA A 64 17.55 -5.34 -2.57
CA ALA A 64 17.71 -6.77 -2.42
C ALA A 64 17.43 -7.23 -0.98
N PHE A 65 17.85 -6.43 0.01
CA PHE A 65 17.54 -6.66 1.43
C PHE A 65 16.03 -6.61 1.70
N LEU A 66 15.35 -5.56 1.22
CA LEU A 66 13.90 -5.41 1.37
C LEU A 66 13.14 -6.55 0.69
N GLN A 67 13.53 -6.92 -0.52
CA GLN A 67 12.94 -8.05 -1.25
C GLN A 67 13.18 -9.38 -0.55
N ARG A 68 14.37 -9.61 0.01
CA ARG A 68 14.68 -10.83 0.76
C ARG A 68 13.82 -10.95 2.02
N LYS A 69 13.60 -9.86 2.75
CA LYS A 69 12.66 -9.85 3.88
C LYS A 69 11.21 -10.15 3.46
N LEU A 70 10.80 -9.67 2.29
CA LEU A 70 9.47 -9.97 1.74
C LEU A 70 9.31 -11.44 1.28
N ILE A 71 10.37 -12.04 0.68
CA ILE A 71 10.32 -13.40 0.11
C ILE A 71 10.54 -14.50 1.15
N HIS A 72 11.40 -14.28 2.16
CA HIS A 72 11.66 -15.24 3.24
C HIS A 72 10.77 -15.03 4.46
N ALA A 73 9.52 -14.66 4.26
CA ALA A 73 8.46 -14.83 5.25
C ALA A 73 7.70 -16.14 4.99
N PRO A 74 8.29 -17.35 5.21
CA PRO A 74 7.49 -18.55 5.32
C PRO A 74 6.69 -18.41 6.60
N GLY A 75 5.38 -18.65 6.54
CA GLY A 75 4.49 -18.49 7.69
C GLY A 75 5.01 -19.21 8.94
N ALA A 76 5.53 -18.43 9.89
CA ALA A 76 5.87 -18.90 11.23
C ALA A 76 5.67 -17.75 12.21
N ARG A 77 4.98 -18.08 13.29
CA ARG A 77 4.33 -17.23 14.27
C ARG A 77 5.30 -16.43 15.15
N SER A 78 4.80 -15.29 15.62
CA SER A 78 5.03 -14.73 16.97
C SER A 78 6.47 -14.61 17.46
N SER A 79 7.12 -13.51 17.13
CA SER A 79 7.81 -12.73 18.15
C SER A 79 7.86 -11.28 17.72
N ASP A 80 7.54 -10.42 18.67
CA ASP A 80 7.41 -8.99 18.59
C ASP A 80 8.58 -8.31 17.83
N ASP A 81 8.27 -7.19 17.20
CA ASP A 81 9.23 -6.13 16.80
C ASP A 81 9.76 -6.11 15.35
N VAL A 82 8.96 -6.56 14.37
CA VAL A 82 9.09 -6.08 12.99
C VAL A 82 7.75 -5.51 12.54
N THR A 83 7.69 -4.18 12.48
CA THR A 83 6.56 -3.39 12.00
C THR A 83 6.37 -3.61 10.49
N ASP A 84 5.80 -4.75 10.13
CA ASP A 84 5.28 -4.97 8.77
C ASP A 84 4.26 -3.87 8.46
N PRO A 85 4.30 -3.26 7.26
CA PRO A 85 3.44 -2.13 6.96
C PRO A 85 1.99 -2.56 7.12
N PRO A 86 1.25 -1.93 8.05
CA PRO A 86 -0.01 -2.44 8.54
C PRO A 86 -1.05 -2.64 7.44
N PHE A 87 -0.94 -1.92 6.32
CA PHE A 87 -1.87 -1.95 5.20
C PHE A 87 -2.02 -3.31 4.49
N ALA A 88 -0.95 -4.12 4.42
CA ALA A 88 -0.92 -5.25 3.50
C ALA A 88 -1.72 -6.49 3.97
N PHE A 89 -1.79 -6.72 5.29
CA PHE A 89 -2.32 -7.97 5.84
C PHE A 89 -3.85 -8.04 5.97
N TRP A 90 -4.52 -6.91 6.24
CA TRP A 90 -5.99 -6.91 6.38
C TRP A 90 -6.73 -6.56 5.09
N THR A 91 -6.05 -6.06 4.06
CA THR A 91 -6.63 -5.90 2.71
C THR A 91 -6.55 -7.19 1.88
N LEU A 92 -5.84 -8.22 2.34
CA LEU A 92 -5.58 -9.47 1.62
C LEU A 92 -6.76 -10.46 1.70
N GLY A 93 -7.38 -10.76 0.56
CA GLY A 93 -8.36 -11.83 0.41
C GLY A 93 -9.73 -11.59 1.06
N LYS A 94 -10.59 -12.61 1.05
CA LYS A 94 -11.93 -12.58 1.67
C LYS A 94 -11.83 -12.96 3.16
N GLN A 95 -11.62 -11.98 4.02
CA GLN A 95 -11.61 -12.16 5.47
C GLN A 95 -13.01 -11.97 6.06
N SER A 96 -13.29 -12.57 7.23
CA SER A 96 -14.55 -12.33 7.93
C SER A 96 -14.63 -10.88 8.42
N PRO A 97 -15.82 -10.25 8.42
CA PRO A 97 -15.98 -8.86 8.87
C PRO A 97 -15.48 -8.60 10.31
N ALA A 98 -15.64 -9.60 11.19
CA ALA A 98 -15.16 -9.52 12.57
C ALA A 98 -13.63 -9.47 12.65
N LEU A 99 -12.93 -10.29 11.86
CA LEU A 99 -11.46 -10.29 11.80
C LEU A 99 -10.93 -8.98 11.23
N LEU A 100 -11.55 -8.46 10.16
CA LEU A 100 -11.20 -7.17 9.57
C LEU A 100 -11.34 -6.03 10.59
N ARG A 101 -12.43 -6.04 11.36
CA ARG A 101 -12.65 -5.03 12.41
C ARG A 101 -11.60 -5.11 13.51
N ALA A 102 -11.19 -6.31 13.93
CA ALA A 102 -10.15 -6.50 14.92
C ALA A 102 -8.79 -5.96 14.42
N ARG A 103 -8.38 -6.35 13.22
CA ARG A 103 -7.12 -5.88 12.61
C ARG A 103 -7.10 -4.39 12.35
N TYR A 104 -8.22 -3.81 11.94
CA TYR A 104 -8.31 -2.38 11.74
C TYR A 104 -8.20 -1.59 13.06
N LYS A 105 -8.64 -2.16 14.19
CA LYS A 105 -8.41 -1.57 15.51
C LYS A 105 -6.92 -1.57 15.87
N GLU A 106 -6.21 -2.68 15.63
CA GLU A 106 -4.75 -2.72 15.82
C GLU A 106 -4.04 -1.65 14.97
N TYR A 107 -4.51 -1.41 13.74
CA TYR A 107 -4.01 -0.33 12.89
C TYR A 107 -4.28 1.06 13.49
N LEU A 108 -5.48 1.32 14.02
CA LEU A 108 -5.82 2.59 14.68
C LEU A 108 -4.91 2.92 15.88
N ASP A 109 -4.52 1.88 16.62
CA ASP A 109 -3.75 1.98 17.86
C ASP A 109 -2.26 2.27 17.61
N LEU A 110 -1.82 2.29 16.35
CA LEU A 110 -0.44 2.62 16.02
C LEU A 110 -0.09 4.07 16.44
N PRO A 111 1.16 4.30 16.88
CA PRO A 111 1.59 5.60 17.39
C PRO A 111 1.74 6.67 16.30
N TYR A 112 1.64 6.31 15.01
CA TYR A 112 1.90 7.18 13.87
C TYR A 112 0.77 8.18 13.56
N PHE A 113 -0.45 7.94 14.07
CA PHE A 113 -1.62 8.76 13.73
C PHE A 113 -1.82 9.91 14.70
N SER A 114 -2.13 11.09 14.16
CA SER A 114 -2.57 12.22 14.98
C SER A 114 -3.92 11.92 15.62
N GLU A 115 -4.26 12.62 16.70
CA GLU A 115 -5.56 12.48 17.35
C GLU A 115 -6.72 12.74 16.39
N THR A 116 -6.60 13.78 15.56
CA THR A 116 -7.58 14.11 14.51
C THR A 116 -7.77 12.98 13.49
N GLN A 117 -6.68 12.33 13.07
CA GLN A 117 -6.72 11.19 12.16
C GLN A 117 -7.40 10.00 12.81
N ARG A 118 -7.07 9.70 14.07
CA ARG A 118 -7.72 8.61 14.83
C ARG A 118 -9.22 8.84 14.95
N THR A 119 -9.68 10.06 15.25
CA THR A 119 -11.11 10.36 15.32
C THR A 119 -11.81 10.08 13.99
N ILE A 120 -11.23 10.51 12.87
CA ILE A 120 -11.78 10.24 11.53
C ILE A 120 -11.82 8.74 11.27
N MET A 121 -10.71 8.03 11.48
CA MET A 121 -10.61 6.60 11.21
C MET A 121 -11.57 5.78 12.11
N GLN A 122 -11.77 6.19 13.38
CA GLN A 122 -12.77 5.60 14.27
C GLN A 122 -14.20 5.86 13.77
N ALA A 123 -14.50 7.08 13.31
CA ALA A 123 -15.79 7.41 12.71
C ALA A 123 -16.07 6.57 11.45
N CYS A 124 -15.05 6.30 10.62
CA CYS A 124 -15.15 5.38 9.49
C CYS A 124 -15.44 3.94 9.95
N LEU A 125 -14.74 3.45 10.98
CA LEU A 125 -14.94 2.12 11.53
C LEU A 125 -16.36 1.91 12.07
N HIS A 126 -16.95 2.94 12.70
CA HIS A 126 -18.34 2.90 13.18
C HIS A 126 -19.34 2.68 12.03
N ARG A 127 -19.00 3.16 10.82
CA ARG A 127 -19.80 3.01 9.59
C ARG A 127 -19.45 1.75 8.78
N GLU A 128 -18.65 0.85 9.36
CA GLU A 128 -18.08 -0.32 8.69
C GLU A 128 -17.23 0.03 7.45
N THR A 129 -16.70 1.24 7.36
CA THR A 129 -15.80 1.67 6.28
C THR A 129 -14.35 1.58 6.75
N PHE A 130 -13.50 0.93 5.97
CA PHE A 130 -12.09 0.75 6.33
C PHE A 130 -11.24 1.81 5.62
N PHE A 131 -10.86 2.85 6.36
CA PHE A 131 -10.13 3.99 5.84
C PHE A 131 -8.62 3.87 6.08
N CYS A 132 -7.83 3.97 5.02
CA CYS A 132 -6.37 3.97 5.06
C CYS A 132 -5.84 5.34 4.70
N ILE A 133 -4.84 5.79 5.44
CA ILE A 133 -4.11 6.99 5.10
C ILE A 133 -3.01 6.62 4.10
N ALA A 134 -2.94 7.33 2.97
CA ALA A 134 -1.91 7.08 1.96
C ALA A 134 -0.49 7.43 2.49
N PRO A 135 0.58 6.83 1.94
CA PRO A 135 1.95 7.18 2.29
C PRO A 135 2.20 8.69 2.18
N PRO A 136 3.01 9.31 3.06
CA PRO A 136 3.27 10.75 3.07
C PRO A 136 3.71 11.33 1.70
N ALA A 137 4.51 10.59 0.94
CA ALA A 137 4.98 10.99 -0.38
C ALA A 137 3.92 10.88 -1.50
N SER A 138 2.75 10.30 -1.22
CA SER A 138 1.69 10.14 -2.21
C SER A 138 1.00 11.47 -2.51
N THR A 139 0.80 11.78 -3.80
CA THR A 139 0.00 12.95 -4.23
C THR A 139 -1.43 12.92 -3.71
N ARG A 140 -1.95 11.74 -3.33
CA ARG A 140 -3.28 11.58 -2.71
C ARG A 140 -3.38 12.31 -1.38
N ARG A 141 -2.28 12.46 -0.62
CA ARG A 141 -2.25 13.11 0.72
C ARG A 141 -2.75 14.55 0.72
N ARG A 142 -2.82 15.21 -0.44
CA ARG A 142 -3.33 16.56 -0.59
C ARG A 142 -4.79 16.70 -0.14
N TYR A 143 -5.59 15.64 -0.27
CA TYR A 143 -7.02 15.68 0.03
C TYR A 143 -7.34 14.76 1.19
N ASN A 144 -7.76 15.32 2.33
CA ASN A 144 -8.08 14.56 3.54
C ASN A 144 -9.59 14.64 3.83
N PRO A 145 -10.22 13.53 4.26
CA PRO A 145 -11.56 13.59 4.81
C PRO A 145 -11.57 14.40 6.11
N THR A 146 -12.73 14.96 6.42
CA THR A 146 -12.99 15.66 7.68
C THR A 146 -14.16 15.01 8.40
N TYR A 147 -14.12 15.07 9.73
CA TYR A 147 -15.18 14.56 10.58
C TYR A 147 -15.62 15.68 11.53
N ASP A 148 -16.92 15.95 11.57
CA ASP A 148 -17.52 16.84 12.55
C ASP A 148 -18.20 16.02 13.65
N PRO A 149 -17.66 15.99 14.89
CA PRO A 149 -18.26 15.26 16.01
C PRO A 149 -19.62 15.81 16.44
N ARG A 150 -19.92 17.10 16.16
CA ARG A 150 -21.19 17.72 16.58
C ARG A 150 -22.38 17.20 15.77
N THR A 151 -22.16 17.04 14.48
CA THR A 151 -23.16 16.56 13.52
C THR A 151 -23.03 15.07 13.22
N ASP A 152 -22.04 14.39 13.82
CA ASP A 152 -21.62 13.02 13.51
C ASP A 152 -21.64 12.76 12.00
N THR A 153 -20.99 13.63 11.24
CA THR A 153 -21.00 13.59 9.78
C THR A 153 -19.58 13.57 9.24
N LEU A 154 -19.29 12.55 8.42
CA LEU A 154 -18.06 12.51 7.62
C LEU A 154 -18.25 13.27 6.32
N THR A 155 -17.25 14.09 5.99
CA THR A 155 -17.15 14.78 4.70
C THR A 155 -15.95 14.24 3.95
N TRP A 156 -16.21 13.72 2.75
CA TRP A 156 -15.22 13.07 1.91
C TRP A 156 -14.78 13.98 0.77
N PRO A 157 -13.47 14.14 0.53
CA PRO A 157 -13.02 14.43 -0.82
C PRO A 157 -13.35 13.20 -1.68
N LEU A 158 -13.93 13.42 -2.86
CA LEU A 158 -14.41 12.37 -3.74
C LEU A 158 -13.88 12.61 -5.14
N ARG A 159 -13.14 11.64 -5.69
CA ARG A 159 -12.67 11.70 -7.06
C ARG A 159 -13.70 11.05 -7.98
N VAL A 160 -14.12 11.76 -9.03
CA VAL A 160 -15.05 11.27 -10.05
C VAL A 160 -14.35 11.29 -11.41
N ARG A 161 -14.22 10.12 -12.03
CA ARG A 161 -13.65 9.92 -13.36
C ARG A 161 -14.79 9.67 -14.34
N LEU A 162 -15.00 10.57 -15.28
CA LEU A 162 -15.94 10.38 -16.38
C LEU A 162 -15.15 9.83 -17.56
N ALA A 163 -15.44 8.60 -17.98
CA ALA A 163 -14.77 7.96 -19.10
C ALA A 163 -15.79 7.70 -20.20
N ASN A 164 -15.54 8.27 -21.38
CA ASN A 164 -16.36 8.05 -22.57
C ASN A 164 -15.79 6.88 -23.39
N SER A 165 -16.60 5.83 -23.57
CA SER A 165 -16.15 4.63 -24.29
C SER A 165 -15.93 4.85 -25.80
N GLU A 166 -16.61 5.84 -26.38
CA GLU A 166 -16.61 6.11 -27.82
C GLU A 166 -15.48 7.06 -28.21
N THR A 167 -15.22 8.09 -27.40
CA THR A 167 -14.19 9.11 -27.68
C THR A 167 -12.87 8.85 -26.97
N SER A 168 -12.81 7.84 -26.08
CA SER A 168 -11.67 7.57 -25.18
C SER A 168 -11.28 8.76 -24.29
N LEU A 169 -12.15 9.77 -24.16
CA LEU A 169 -11.91 10.92 -23.30
C LEU A 169 -12.13 10.52 -21.84
N LEU A 170 -11.17 10.89 -21.00
CA LEU A 170 -11.24 10.74 -19.55
C LEU A 170 -11.17 12.11 -18.88
N VAL A 171 -12.20 12.46 -18.13
CA VAL A 171 -12.25 13.68 -17.31
C VAL A 171 -12.16 13.30 -15.84
N ASP A 172 -11.11 13.74 -15.16
CA ASP A 172 -10.91 13.56 -13.72
C ASP A 172 -11.37 14.83 -12.98
N ARG A 173 -12.33 14.68 -12.07
CA ARG A 173 -12.89 15.73 -11.23
C ARG A 173 -12.69 15.39 -9.77
N MET A 174 -12.18 16.35 -8.99
CA MET A 174 -12.10 16.23 -7.53
C MET A 174 -13.20 17.09 -6.90
N LEU A 175 -14.13 16.46 -6.19
CA LEU A 175 -15.08 17.14 -5.32
C LEU A 175 -14.46 17.20 -3.93
N SER A 176 -14.13 18.39 -3.43
CA SER A 176 -13.30 18.53 -2.21
C SER A 176 -14.04 18.21 -0.91
N ALA A 177 -15.36 18.45 -0.85
CA ALA A 177 -16.14 18.34 0.38
C ALA A 177 -17.55 17.79 0.10
N VAL A 178 -17.67 16.46 0.07
CA VAL A 178 -18.94 15.76 -0.15
C VAL A 178 -19.39 15.09 1.15
N PRO A 179 -20.50 15.53 1.77
CA PRO A 179 -21.06 14.87 2.96
C PRO A 179 -21.43 13.41 2.67
N GLU A 180 -21.27 12.53 3.65
CA GLU A 180 -21.61 11.11 3.51
C GLU A 180 -23.12 10.84 3.38
N THR A 181 -23.95 11.83 3.67
CA THR A 181 -25.42 11.81 3.52
C THR A 181 -25.86 12.09 2.09
N THR A 182 -24.98 12.66 1.26
CA THR A 182 -25.25 12.96 -0.15
C THR A 182 -25.53 11.67 -0.92
N THR A 183 -26.53 11.69 -1.80
CA THR A 183 -26.87 10.53 -2.62
C THR A 183 -25.90 10.41 -3.80
N LEU A 184 -25.79 9.21 -4.37
CA LEU A 184 -24.97 9.03 -5.57
C LEU A 184 -25.52 9.84 -6.74
N GLN A 185 -26.84 10.02 -6.84
CA GLN A 185 -27.44 10.87 -7.86
C GLN A 185 -26.98 12.34 -7.74
N ASP A 186 -26.98 12.91 -6.53
CA ASP A 186 -26.52 14.28 -6.30
C ASP A 186 -25.03 14.43 -6.66
N VAL A 187 -24.21 13.41 -6.37
CA VAL A 187 -22.80 13.36 -6.78
C VAL A 187 -22.67 13.35 -8.30
N LEU A 188 -23.46 12.54 -8.99
CA LEU A 188 -23.46 12.48 -10.45
C LEU A 188 -23.91 13.81 -11.05
N GLU A 189 -24.91 14.47 -10.47
CA GLU A 189 -25.39 15.79 -10.88
C GLU A 189 -24.32 16.88 -10.66
N ALA A 190 -23.64 16.90 -9.51
CA ALA A 190 -22.52 17.79 -9.24
C ALA A 190 -21.31 17.53 -10.16
N SER A 191 -21.18 16.31 -10.69
CA SER A 191 -20.14 15.94 -11.65
C SER A 191 -20.45 16.32 -13.10
N ARG A 192 -21.69 16.74 -13.43
CA ARG A 192 -22.08 17.13 -14.79
C ARG A 192 -21.23 18.28 -15.32
N LEU A 193 -20.97 18.27 -16.63
CA LEU A 193 -20.24 19.28 -17.37
C LEU A 193 -21.20 20.22 -18.12
N GLY A 194 -22.24 20.76 -17.45
CA GLY A 194 -23.20 21.65 -18.09
C GLY A 194 -24.03 21.01 -19.22
N SER A 195 -25.09 21.69 -19.65
CA SER A 195 -26.12 21.13 -20.55
C SER A 195 -25.66 20.88 -21.99
N ASN A 196 -24.51 21.44 -22.41
CA ASN A 196 -24.01 21.42 -23.79
C ASN A 196 -22.73 20.58 -23.97
N SER A 197 -22.35 19.76 -22.99
CA SER A 197 -21.12 18.95 -23.11
C SER A 197 -21.37 17.64 -23.85
N ILE A 198 -20.43 17.29 -24.73
CA ILE A 198 -20.32 16.01 -25.47
C ILE A 198 -20.27 14.80 -24.50
N LEU A 199 -20.14 15.06 -23.19
CA LEU A 199 -20.11 14.10 -22.09
C LEU A 199 -21.42 14.07 -21.28
N ALA A 200 -22.55 14.42 -21.88
CA ALA A 200 -23.85 14.32 -21.24
C ALA A 200 -24.06 12.87 -20.73
N LEU A 201 -24.31 12.72 -19.43
CA LEU A 201 -24.56 11.39 -18.86
C LEU A 201 -25.75 10.74 -19.56
N LYS A 202 -25.56 9.53 -20.09
CA LYS A 202 -26.64 8.68 -20.59
C LYS A 202 -27.71 8.50 -19.50
N HIS A 203 -28.93 8.14 -19.88
CA HIS A 203 -30.03 7.90 -18.92
C HIS A 203 -29.72 6.81 -17.87
N ASP A 204 -28.70 5.98 -18.10
CA ASP A 204 -28.15 5.05 -17.10
C ASP A 204 -26.64 4.85 -17.30
N PRO A 205 -25.77 5.69 -16.71
CA PRO A 205 -24.33 5.56 -16.85
C PRO A 205 -23.82 4.39 -16.00
N ALA A 206 -22.84 3.61 -16.46
CA ALA A 206 -22.31 2.54 -15.62
C ALA A 206 -21.34 3.11 -14.58
N VAL A 207 -21.75 3.12 -13.31
CA VAL A 207 -20.94 3.64 -12.19
C VAL A 207 -20.18 2.53 -11.48
N PHE A 208 -18.91 2.75 -11.23
CA PHE A 208 -18.00 1.85 -10.54
C PHE A 208 -17.33 2.55 -9.37
N LEU A 209 -17.30 1.91 -8.21
CA LEU A 209 -16.53 2.35 -7.05
C LEU A 209 -15.24 1.53 -6.96
N GLU A 210 -14.09 2.19 -6.90
CA GLU A 210 -12.80 1.52 -6.71
C GLU A 210 -12.71 0.98 -5.27
N ASP A 211 -12.44 -0.33 -5.13
CA ASP A 211 -12.16 -1.00 -3.84
C ASP A 211 -10.67 -1.36 -3.84
N GLU A 212 -9.86 -0.62 -3.08
CA GLU A 212 -8.39 -0.68 -3.17
C GLU A 212 -7.79 -1.84 -2.34
N ARG A 213 -8.28 -3.07 -2.56
CA ARG A 213 -7.74 -4.27 -1.92
C ARG A 213 -6.48 -4.78 -2.63
N LEU A 214 -5.55 -5.35 -1.88
CA LEU A 214 -4.44 -6.11 -2.45
C LEU A 214 -4.93 -7.53 -2.81
N SER A 215 -4.64 -8.01 -4.02
CA SER A 215 -4.95 -9.39 -4.40
C SER A 215 -4.15 -10.37 -3.56
N SER A 216 -4.74 -11.52 -3.24
CA SER A 216 -4.07 -12.65 -2.59
C SER A 216 -3.02 -13.33 -3.48
N GLU A 217 -3.01 -13.08 -4.80
CA GLU A 217 -2.11 -13.70 -5.79
C GLU A 217 -0.79 -12.93 -5.95
N ALA A 218 -0.24 -12.42 -4.84
CA ALA A 218 0.96 -11.56 -4.80
C ALA A 218 2.28 -12.29 -5.11
N THR A 219 2.31 -13.20 -6.09
CA THR A 219 3.54 -13.77 -6.66
C THR A 219 4.14 -12.87 -7.75
N ARG A 220 3.43 -11.82 -8.17
CA ARG A 220 3.94 -10.76 -9.05
C ARG A 220 3.49 -9.39 -8.52
N PRO A 221 4.38 -8.38 -8.46
CA PRO A 221 4.02 -7.04 -8.00
C PRO A 221 3.26 -6.32 -9.11
N ILE A 222 1.99 -6.66 -9.30
CA ILE A 222 1.10 -5.95 -10.23
C ILE A 222 0.02 -5.26 -9.40
N GLY A 223 0.40 -4.16 -8.75
CA GLY A 223 -0.50 -3.15 -8.16
C GLY A 223 -1.57 -3.64 -7.16
N PRO A 224 -2.32 -2.72 -6.55
CA PRO A 224 -3.59 -3.06 -5.93
C PRO A 224 -4.53 -3.67 -6.98
N SER A 225 -5.23 -4.73 -6.62
CA SER A 225 -6.26 -5.31 -7.48
C SER A 225 -7.49 -4.44 -7.40
N LEU A 226 -7.52 -3.44 -8.29
CA LEU A 226 -8.67 -2.56 -8.51
C LEU A 226 -9.78 -3.38 -9.16
N VAL A 227 -10.47 -4.24 -8.41
CA VAL A 227 -11.72 -4.84 -8.91
C VAL A 227 -12.80 -3.79 -8.70
N PRO A 228 -13.22 -3.05 -9.74
CA PRO A 228 -14.16 -1.96 -9.56
C PRO A 228 -15.53 -2.56 -9.23
N HIS A 229 -16.14 -2.12 -8.13
CA HIS A 229 -17.47 -2.57 -7.78
C HIS A 229 -18.50 -1.79 -8.58
N ARG A 230 -19.17 -2.46 -9.53
CA ARG A 230 -20.29 -1.88 -10.27
C ARG A 230 -21.46 -1.60 -9.33
N ILE A 231 -21.88 -0.34 -9.27
CA ILE A 231 -23.04 0.09 -8.48
C ILE A 231 -24.29 -0.10 -9.34
N PRO A 232 -25.30 -0.87 -8.88
CA PRO A 232 -26.58 -0.96 -9.58
C PRO A 232 -27.31 0.39 -9.61
N SER A 233 -28.06 0.66 -10.68
CA SER A 233 -28.86 1.88 -10.82
C SER A 233 -29.93 2.03 -9.72
N SER A 234 -30.41 0.91 -9.16
CA SER A 234 -31.29 0.91 -7.99
C SER A 234 -30.67 1.54 -6.73
N CYS A 235 -29.34 1.67 -6.68
CA CYS A 235 -28.62 2.26 -5.56
C CYS A 235 -28.33 3.76 -5.74
N TYR A 236 -28.80 4.43 -6.80
CA TYR A 236 -28.44 5.85 -7.05
C TYR A 236 -29.01 6.81 -6.00
N GLN A 237 -30.13 6.45 -5.40
CA GLN A 237 -30.75 7.17 -4.29
C GLN A 237 -30.14 6.82 -2.93
N THR A 238 -29.19 5.88 -2.87
CA THR A 238 -28.54 5.52 -1.61
C THR A 238 -27.47 6.53 -1.22
N PRO A 239 -27.38 6.90 0.07
CA PRO A 239 -26.36 7.83 0.53
C PRO A 239 -24.97 7.18 0.50
N LEU A 240 -23.94 8.00 0.29
CA LEU A 240 -22.55 7.55 0.21
C LEU A 240 -22.13 6.66 1.39
N ARG A 241 -22.55 6.98 2.62
CA ARG A 241 -22.24 6.16 3.81
C ARG A 241 -22.62 4.67 3.65
N LYS A 242 -23.71 4.36 2.94
CA LYS A 242 -24.13 2.98 2.68
C LYS A 242 -23.32 2.34 1.56
N LEU A 243 -22.99 3.11 0.53
CA LEU A 243 -22.18 2.65 -0.60
C LEU A 243 -20.73 2.33 -0.21
N LEU A 244 -20.17 3.13 0.70
CA LEU A 244 -18.82 2.98 1.23
C LEU A 244 -18.72 1.94 2.36
N SER A 245 -19.84 1.37 2.80
CA SER A 245 -19.86 0.35 3.85
C SER A 245 -19.17 -0.92 3.36
N ARG A 246 -18.31 -1.50 4.21
CA ARG A 246 -17.51 -2.71 3.96
C ARG A 246 -16.51 -2.58 2.80
N ARG A 247 -16.13 -1.35 2.46
CA ARG A 247 -15.13 -1.03 1.43
C ARG A 247 -13.83 -0.54 2.03
N PHE A 248 -12.75 -0.79 1.28
CA PHE A 248 -11.42 -0.29 1.59
C PHE A 248 -11.17 0.98 0.80
N ILE A 249 -10.89 2.07 1.52
CA ILE A 249 -10.71 3.39 0.94
C ILE A 249 -9.33 3.88 1.32
N MET A 250 -8.48 4.13 0.32
CA MET A 250 -7.18 4.75 0.53
C MET A 250 -7.27 6.24 0.26
N GLN A 251 -7.19 7.03 1.33
CA GLN A 251 -7.20 8.49 1.34
C GLN A 251 -8.54 9.14 0.95
N TYR A 252 -9.19 8.67 -0.12
CA TYR A 252 -10.52 9.09 -0.54
C TYR A 252 -11.15 8.06 -1.50
N PRO A 253 -12.48 8.02 -1.64
CA PRO A 253 -13.14 7.16 -2.61
C PRO A 253 -12.93 7.68 -4.04
N VAL A 254 -12.86 6.75 -4.99
CA VAL A 254 -12.77 7.04 -6.43
C VAL A 254 -13.95 6.38 -7.14
N LEU A 255 -14.77 7.18 -7.81
CA LEU A 255 -15.87 6.74 -8.65
C LEU A 255 -15.47 6.88 -10.12
N THR A 256 -15.66 5.82 -10.89
CA THR A 256 -15.53 5.84 -12.34
C THR A 256 -16.92 5.69 -12.95
N VAL A 257 -17.28 6.63 -13.82
CA VAL A 257 -18.57 6.68 -14.51
C VAL A 257 -18.30 6.48 -15.99
N LEU A 258 -18.79 5.38 -16.54
CA LEU A 258 -18.73 5.14 -17.97
C LEU A 258 -19.97 5.76 -18.64
N ILE A 259 -19.69 6.62 -19.63
CA ILE A 259 -20.65 7.34 -20.46
C ILE A 259 -20.52 6.93 -21.92
#